data_AF-A0A2V6KRT6-F1
#
_entry.id   AF-A0A2V6KRT6-F1
#
_cell.length_a   1.000
_cell.length_b   1.000
_cell.length_c   1.000
_cell.angle_alpha   90.00
_cell.angle_beta   90.00
_cell.angle_gamma   90.00
#
_symmetry.space_group_name_H-M   'P 1'
#
loop_
_entity.id
_entity.type
_entity.pdbx_description
1 polymer ?
#
loop_
_entity_poly.entity_id
_entity_poly.type
_entity_poly.pdbx_seq_one_letter_code
_entity_poly.pdbx_strand_id
1 'polypeptide(L)'
;MTHLQVQDDRLSAIRAAFPKEGLFAEKEWLLSPDAFPIGKKFLADLEQLGHRLFVFQRACNQLYHLSVKGTQPTWIARYLDAGKPKELIEFSRRKEIRNDVPRVIRPD
;
A
#
# COMPACT_ATOMS: atom_id res chain seq x y z
N MET A 1 30.30 13.70 25.13
CA MET A 1 29.87 14.02 23.76
C MET A 1 28.68 14.96 23.83
N THR A 2 28.65 16.00 23.01
CA THR A 2 27.51 16.91 22.92
C THR A 2 26.36 16.27 22.13
N HIS A 3 25.13 16.75 22.30
CA HIS A 3 23.96 16.25 21.56
C HIS A 3 24.16 16.31 20.02
N LEU A 4 24.79 17.39 19.54
CA LEU A 4 25.12 17.57 18.12
C LEU A 4 26.10 16.51 17.61
N GLN A 5 27.15 16.21 18.40
CA GLN A 5 28.12 15.18 18.04
C GLN A 5 27.49 13.79 17.92
N VAL A 6 26.53 13.46 18.80
CA VAL A 6 25.79 12.18 18.74
C VAL A 6 24.87 12.11 17.50
N GLN A 7 24.25 13.22 17.11
CA GLN A 7 23.42 13.27 15.89
C GLN A 7 24.27 13.12 14.63
N ASP A 8 25.42 13.78 14.56
CA ASP A 8 26.35 13.70 13.43
C ASP A 8 26.92 12.28 13.26
N ASP A 9 27.31 11.63 14.36
CA ASP A 9 27.79 10.24 14.35
C ASP A 9 26.72 9.29 13.81
N ARG A 10 25.46 9.46 14.23
CA ARG A 10 24.35 8.61 13.79
C ARG A 10 23.99 8.84 12.32
N LEU A 11 23.95 10.09 11.86
CA LEU A 11 23.71 10.40 10.45
C LEU A 11 24.81 9.80 9.56
N SER A 12 26.06 9.86 10.01
CA SER A 12 27.20 9.27 9.30
C SER A 12 27.06 7.74 9.21
N ALA A 13 26.66 7.09 10.30
CA ALA A 13 26.39 5.64 10.30
C ALA A 13 25.26 5.26 9.34
N ILE A 14 24.17 6.02 9.29
CA ILE A 14 23.06 5.77 8.35
C ILE A 14 23.56 5.91 6.90
N ARG A 15 24.29 6.99 6.58
CA ARG A 15 24.86 7.20 5.24
C ARG A 15 25.80 6.08 4.81
N ALA A 16 26.63 5.59 5.73
CA ALA A 16 27.56 4.49 5.46
C ALA A 16 26.85 3.14 5.19
N ALA A 17 25.63 2.97 5.72
CA ALA A 17 24.81 1.78 5.50
C ALA A 17 23.97 1.83 4.21
N PHE A 18 23.88 2.97 3.53
CA PHE A 18 23.16 3.08 2.26
C PHE A 18 23.89 2.31 1.14
N PRO A 19 23.16 1.62 0.25
CA PRO A 19 23.75 1.07 -0.97
C PRO A 19 24.43 2.16 -1.79
N LYS A 20 25.55 1.83 -2.44
CA LYS A 20 26.33 2.80 -3.25
C LYS A 20 25.51 3.33 -4.42
N GLU A 21 24.65 2.50 -4.97
CA GLU A 21 23.71 2.78 -6.05
C GLU A 21 22.46 3.57 -5.61
N GLY A 22 22.28 3.81 -4.31
CA GLY A 22 21.07 4.42 -3.74
C GLY A 22 19.91 3.43 -3.58
N LEU A 23 18.77 3.90 -3.07
CA LEU A 23 17.58 3.06 -2.86
C LEU A 23 16.63 3.05 -4.07
N PHE A 24 16.63 4.11 -4.88
CA PHE A 24 15.84 4.22 -6.10
C PHE A 24 16.63 4.98 -7.17
N ALA A 25 16.47 4.58 -8.43
CA ALA A 25 17.08 5.27 -9.56
C ALA A 25 16.64 6.75 -9.62
N GLU A 26 17.60 7.64 -9.84
CA GLU A 26 17.37 9.08 -10.02
C GLU A 26 16.69 9.79 -8.83
N LYS A 27 16.80 9.22 -7.62
CA LYS A 27 16.28 9.82 -6.39
C LYS A 27 17.38 10.02 -5.36
N GLU A 28 17.45 11.24 -4.83
CA GLU A 28 18.21 11.55 -3.64
C GLU A 28 17.33 11.46 -2.39
N TRP A 29 17.91 11.04 -1.27
CA TRP A 29 17.20 10.86 -0.01
C TRP A 29 17.64 11.89 1.01
N LEU A 30 16.67 12.59 1.57
CA LEU A 30 16.90 13.40 2.77
C LEU A 30 16.88 12.48 3.98
N LEU A 31 17.97 12.51 4.74
CA LEU A 31 18.16 11.65 5.90
C LEU A 31 18.05 12.47 7.18
N SER A 32 17.39 11.89 8.17
CA SER A 32 17.34 12.39 9.53
C SER A 32 18.16 11.46 10.44
N PRO A 33 18.99 11.99 11.36
CA PRO A 33 19.59 11.18 12.40
C PRO A 33 18.53 10.60 13.36
N ASP A 34 17.35 11.21 13.42
CA ASP A 34 16.28 10.79 14.32
C ASP A 34 15.15 10.10 13.56
N ALA A 35 14.74 8.94 14.06
CA ALA A 35 13.58 8.22 13.54
C ALA A 35 12.31 9.02 13.79
N PHE A 36 11.32 8.89 12.91
CA PHE A 36 10.02 9.50 13.12
C PHE A 36 9.33 8.84 14.33
N PRO A 37 9.01 9.57 15.41
CA PRO A 37 8.49 8.96 16.62
C PRO A 37 7.02 8.55 16.44
N ILE A 38 6.72 7.28 16.72
CA ILE A 38 5.36 6.73 16.68
C ILE A 38 4.95 6.35 18.10
N GLY A 39 3.84 6.90 18.58
CA GLY A 39 3.30 6.56 19.90
C GLY A 39 2.73 5.13 19.92
N LYS A 40 2.84 4.43 21.07
CA LYS A 40 2.41 3.02 21.21
C LYS A 40 0.96 2.77 20.77
N LYS A 41 0.05 3.69 21.11
CA LYS A 41 -1.36 3.60 20.70
C LYS A 41 -1.50 3.65 19.18
N PHE A 42 -0.85 4.62 18.54
CA PHE A 42 -0.90 4.80 17.09
C PHE A 42 -0.24 3.62 16.36
N LEU A 43 0.86 3.08 16.89
CA LEU A 43 1.46 1.85 16.37
C LEU A 43 0.47 0.68 16.35
N ALA A 44 -0.25 0.44 17.46
CA ALA A 44 -1.25 -0.61 17.54
C ALA A 44 -2.41 -0.40 16.55
N ASP A 45 -2.79 0.85 16.30
CA ASP A 45 -3.81 1.19 15.30
C ASP A 45 -3.31 0.89 13.87
N LEU A 46 -2.05 1.21 13.54
CA LEU A 46 -1.42 0.91 12.26
C LEU A 46 -1.33 -0.59 11.99
N GLU A 47 -0.94 -1.39 12.99
CA GLU A 47 -0.88 -2.85 12.87
C GLU A 47 -2.26 -3.46 12.60
N GLN A 48 -3.31 -2.96 13.26
CA GLN A 48 -4.68 -3.42 13.03
C GLN A 48 -5.25 -2.98 11.67
N LEU A 49 -4.77 -1.85 11.14
CA LEU A 49 -5.27 -1.28 9.90
C LEU A 49 -5.03 -2.22 8.71
N GLY A 50 -3.91 -2.95 8.67
CA GLY A 50 -3.61 -3.89 7.59
C GLY A 50 -4.71 -4.94 7.39
N HIS A 51 -5.16 -5.57 8.48
CA HIS A 51 -6.26 -6.55 8.41
C HIS A 51 -7.58 -5.90 7.98
N ARG A 52 -7.91 -4.72 8.53
CA ARG A 52 -9.15 -4.00 8.19
C ARG A 52 -9.20 -3.64 6.71
N LEU A 53 -8.09 -3.17 6.14
CA LEU A 53 -7.98 -2.83 4.72
C LEU A 53 -8.06 -4.06 3.82
N PHE A 54 -7.49 -5.19 4.24
CA PHE A 54 -7.65 -6.46 3.53
C PHE A 54 -9.13 -6.89 3.46
N VAL A 55 -9.85 -6.83 4.59
CA VAL A 55 -11.29 -7.14 4.64
C VAL A 55 -12.09 -6.17 3.77
N PHE A 56 -11.77 -4.89 3.83
CA PHE A 56 -12.39 -3.86 3.00
C PHE A 56 -12.21 -4.15 1.50
N GLN A 57 -10.99 -4.47 1.06
CA GLN A 57 -10.72 -4.80 -0.34
C GLN A 57 -11.51 -6.02 -0.81
N ARG A 58 -11.61 -7.06 0.03
CA ARG A 58 -12.44 -8.24 -0.28
C ARG A 58 -13.92 -7.87 -0.41
N ALA A 59 -14.43 -7.01 0.47
CA ALA A 59 -15.81 -6.53 0.40
C ALA A 59 -16.06 -5.72 -0.89
N CYS A 60 -15.15 -4.83 -1.27
CA CYS A 60 -15.22 -4.09 -2.53
C CYS A 60 -15.23 -5.03 -3.75
N ASN A 61 -14.38 -6.05 -3.76
CA ASN A 61 -14.36 -7.05 -4.82
C ASN A 61 -15.67 -7.84 -4.89
N GLN A 62 -16.20 -8.29 -3.74
CA GLN A 62 -17.51 -8.93 -3.69
C GLN A 62 -18.62 -8.03 -4.23
N LEU A 63 -18.62 -6.75 -3.84
CA LEU A 63 -19.59 -5.77 -4.30
C LEU A 63 -19.52 -5.57 -5.82
N TYR A 64 -18.32 -5.53 -6.41
CA TYR A 64 -18.13 -5.52 -7.86
C TYR A 64 -18.81 -6.73 -8.52
N HIS A 65 -18.53 -7.95 -8.06
CA HIS A 65 -19.13 -9.16 -8.64
C HIS A 65 -20.65 -9.23 -8.47
N LEU A 66 -21.19 -8.70 -7.37
CA LEU A 66 -22.65 -8.59 -7.18
C LEU A 66 -23.26 -7.54 -8.12
N SER A 67 -22.57 -6.44 -8.35
CA SER A 67 -22.96 -5.41 -9.32
C SER A 67 -22.99 -5.96 -10.75
N VAL A 68 -21.99 -6.75 -11.14
CA VAL A 68 -21.95 -7.46 -12.43
C VAL A 68 -23.14 -8.42 -12.60
N LYS A 69 -23.57 -9.07 -11.51
CA LYS A 69 -24.75 -9.96 -11.51
C LYS A 69 -26.08 -9.22 -11.45
N GLY A 70 -26.08 -7.90 -11.27
CA GLY A 70 -27.29 -7.09 -11.12
C GLY A 70 -27.97 -7.21 -9.75
N THR A 71 -27.34 -7.83 -8.75
CA THR A 71 -27.88 -7.93 -7.38
C THR A 71 -27.46 -6.76 -6.47
N GLN A 72 -26.60 -5.89 -6.99
CA GLN A 72 -26.19 -4.61 -6.41
C GLN A 72 -26.20 -3.53 -7.51
N PRO A 73 -26.16 -2.23 -7.18
CA PRO A 73 -26.25 -1.16 -8.16
C PRO A 73 -25.26 -1.32 -9.32
N THR A 74 -25.75 -1.31 -10.55
CA THR A 74 -24.97 -1.58 -11.77
C THR A 74 -23.91 -0.53 -12.07
N TRP A 75 -24.06 0.69 -11.51
CA TRP A 75 -23.10 1.76 -11.70
C TRP A 75 -21.71 1.42 -11.15
N ILE A 76 -21.61 0.54 -10.15
CA ILE A 76 -20.34 0.14 -9.52
C ILE A 76 -19.47 -0.63 -10.53
N ALA A 77 -20.00 -1.69 -11.13
CA ALA A 77 -19.31 -2.42 -12.18
C ALA A 77 -19.00 -1.51 -13.38
N ARG A 78 -19.98 -0.71 -13.82
CA ARG A 78 -19.78 0.26 -14.92
C ARG A 78 -18.62 1.22 -14.66
N TYR A 79 -18.52 1.74 -13.44
CA TYR A 79 -17.44 2.67 -13.07
C TYR A 79 -16.09 1.95 -12.99
N LEU A 80 -16.04 0.77 -12.36
CA LEU A 80 -14.81 0.00 -12.22
C LEU A 80 -14.31 -0.60 -13.54
N ASP A 81 -15.17 -0.81 -14.51
CA ASP A 81 -14.81 -1.32 -15.84
C ASP A 81 -14.42 -0.20 -16.82
N ALA A 82 -14.72 1.06 -16.51
CA ALA A 82 -14.47 2.19 -17.40
C ALA A 82 -12.99 2.29 -17.78
N GLY A 83 -12.71 2.38 -19.09
CA GLY A 83 -11.36 2.51 -19.64
C GLY A 83 -10.55 1.20 -19.71
N LYS A 84 -11.08 0.07 -19.23
CA LYS A 84 -10.40 -1.23 -19.33
C LYS A 84 -10.69 -1.92 -20.67
N PRO A 85 -9.70 -2.55 -21.31
CA PRO A 85 -9.93 -3.44 -22.45
C PRO A 85 -10.90 -4.58 -22.08
N LYS A 86 -11.68 -5.03 -23.06
CA LYS A 86 -12.70 -6.07 -22.86
C LYS A 86 -12.09 -7.36 -22.33
N GLU A 87 -10.93 -7.75 -22.85
CA GLU A 87 -10.21 -8.96 -22.49
C GLU A 87 -9.79 -8.95 -21.00
N LEU A 88 -9.41 -7.77 -20.49
CA LEU A 88 -9.04 -7.59 -19.09
C LEU A 88 -10.27 -7.70 -18.17
N ILE A 89 -11.40 -7.11 -18.57
CA ILE A 89 -12.66 -7.20 -17.82
C ILE A 89 -13.10 -8.67 -17.73
N GLU A 90 -13.13 -9.37 -18.87
CA GLU A 90 -13.49 -10.78 -18.94
C GLU A 90 -12.55 -11.65 -18.12
N PHE A 91 -11.23 -11.42 -18.20
CA PHE A 91 -10.24 -12.11 -17.39
C PHE A 91 -10.50 -11.93 -15.89
N SER A 92 -10.70 -10.70 -15.42
CA SER A 92 -10.92 -10.38 -14.00
C SER A 92 -12.16 -11.03 -13.37
N ARG A 93 -13.11 -11.48 -14.20
CA ARG A 93 -14.38 -12.12 -13.77
C ARG A 93 -14.32 -13.65 -13.75
N ARG A 94 -13.20 -14.25 -14.20
CA ARG A 94 -12.99 -15.71 -14.23
C ARG A 94 -13.05 -16.30 -12.82
N LYS A 95 -13.70 -17.47 -12.68
CA LYS A 95 -13.98 -18.07 -11.36
C LYS A 95 -12.71 -18.42 -10.59
N GLU A 96 -11.65 -18.72 -11.32
CA GLU A 96 -10.35 -19.14 -10.84
C GLU A 96 -9.62 -18.02 -10.11
N ILE A 97 -9.83 -16.76 -10.51
CA ILE A 97 -9.09 -15.60 -9.97
C ILE A 97 -9.99 -14.52 -9.35
N ARG A 98 -11.32 -14.63 -9.48
CA ARG A 98 -12.26 -13.57 -9.04
C ARG A 98 -12.17 -13.20 -7.56
N ASN A 99 -11.57 -14.06 -6.73
CA ASN A 99 -11.39 -13.84 -5.29
C ASN A 99 -9.93 -13.53 -4.92
N ASP A 100 -9.03 -13.49 -5.91
CA ASP A 100 -7.64 -13.16 -5.71
C ASP A 100 -7.51 -11.65 -5.61
N VAL A 101 -7.41 -11.18 -4.37
CA VAL A 101 -7.17 -9.76 -4.07
C VAL A 101 -5.68 -9.50 -3.85
N PRO A 102 -5.19 -8.29 -4.15
CA PRO A 102 -3.80 -7.90 -3.87
C PRO A 102 -3.38 -8.20 -2.42
N ARG A 103 -2.22 -8.87 -2.27
CA ARG A 103 -1.65 -9.18 -0.94
C ARG A 103 -0.79 -8.07 -0.38
N VAL A 104 -0.26 -7.22 -1.26
CA VAL A 104 0.53 -6.04 -0.91
C VAL A 104 -0.25 -4.83 -1.39
N ILE A 105 -0.54 -3.92 -0.47
CA ILE A 105 -1.21 -2.65 -0.73
C ILE A 105 -0.42 -1.54 -0.06
N ARG A 106 -0.47 -0.35 -0.64
CA ARG A 106 0.04 0.87 -0.03
C ARG A 106 -1.12 1.86 0.11
N PRO A 107 -1.89 1.79 1.22
CA PRO A 107 -2.76 2.89 1.57
C PRO A 107 -1.88 4.11 1.84
N ASP A 108 -2.19 5.21 1.16
CA ASP A 108 -1.52 6.50 1.39
C ASP A 108 -2.20 7.25 2.56
#